data_AF-A0A523R862-F1
#
_entry.id   AF-A0A523R862-F1
#
_cell.length_a   1.000
_cell.length_b   1.000
_cell.length_c   1.000
_cell.angle_alpha   90.00
_cell.angle_beta   90.00
_cell.angle_gamma   90.00
#
_symmetry.space_group_name_H-M   'P 1'
#
loop_
_entity.id
_entity.type
_entity.pdbx_description
1 polymer ?
#
loop_
_entity_poly.entity_id
_entity_poly.type
_entity_poly.pdbx_seq_one_letter_code
_entity_poly.pdbx_strand_id
1 'polypeptide(L)'
;MKKSPITLKEIVIALFIVLALVVIAIPNYITSRDRAKIAEVKSNMHTIQLAAEDFSTMAEGCYPGGIKTTIHQVWPPLLLDYCIAGAERPPFPSNALISKLEFQNPFCYYFPAIKNGRIASREKGCVYYCAYDQNGNVVGEGEAAVIYEIRGVGRGIPLTFMLSNREE
;
A
#
# COMPACT_ATOMS: atom_id res chain seq x y z
N MET A 1 29.90 -49.41 8.63
CA MET A 1 28.49 -49.24 8.24
C MET A 1 28.36 -49.43 6.73
N LYS A 2 27.72 -50.51 6.27
CA LYS A 2 27.48 -50.78 4.83
C LYS A 2 26.30 -49.90 4.37
N LYS A 3 26.54 -48.96 3.46
CA LYS A 3 25.46 -48.24 2.77
C LYS A 3 25.02 -49.09 1.58
N SER A 4 23.79 -49.59 1.61
CA SER A 4 23.19 -50.27 0.46
C SER A 4 23.08 -49.28 -0.71
N PRO A 5 23.47 -49.67 -1.94
CA PRO A 5 23.30 -48.81 -3.10
C PRO A 5 21.80 -48.58 -3.35
N ILE A 6 21.40 -47.32 -3.53
CA ILE A 6 20.03 -46.95 -3.89
C ILE A 6 19.65 -47.61 -5.22
N THR A 7 18.45 -48.18 -5.28
CA THR A 7 17.96 -48.86 -6.49
C THR A 7 17.20 -47.89 -7.40
N LEU A 8 17.20 -48.17 -8.72
CA LEU A 8 16.52 -47.33 -9.72
C LEU A 8 15.02 -47.17 -9.40
N LYS A 9 14.35 -48.24 -8.96
CA LYS A 9 12.93 -48.23 -8.60
C LYS A 9 12.62 -47.27 -7.45
N GLU A 10 13.51 -47.16 -6.46
CA GLU A 10 13.33 -46.27 -5.31
C GLU A 10 13.40 -44.81 -5.75
N ILE A 11 14.32 -44.48 -6.66
CA ILE A 11 14.41 -43.13 -7.25
C ILE A 11 13.17 -42.80 -8.07
N VAL A 12 12.69 -43.74 -8.90
CA VAL A 12 11.53 -43.51 -9.78
C VAL A 12 10.25 -43.26 -8.98
N ILE A 13 9.99 -44.05 -7.94
CA ILE A 13 8.80 -43.87 -7.09
C ILE A 13 8.90 -42.56 -6.32
N ALA A 14 10.08 -42.25 -5.74
CA ALA A 14 10.30 -41.00 -5.04
C ALA A 14 10.04 -39.79 -5.95
N LEU A 15 10.53 -39.83 -7.20
CA LEU A 15 10.31 -38.77 -8.18
C LEU A 15 8.82 -38.62 -8.54
N PHE A 16 8.10 -39.73 -8.72
CA PHE A 16 6.67 -39.71 -9.04
C PHE A 16 5.85 -39.01 -7.94
N ILE A 17 6.15 -39.31 -6.67
CA ILE A 17 5.48 -38.68 -5.52
C ILE A 17 5.74 -37.16 -5.49
N VAL A 18 6.99 -36.73 -5.67
CA VAL A 18 7.34 -35.31 -5.69
C VAL A 18 6.63 -34.58 -6.84
N LEU A 19 6.59 -35.18 -8.04
CA LEU A 19 5.89 -34.59 -9.19
C LEU A 19 4.39 -34.41 -8.93
N ALA A 20 3.73 -35.42 -8.34
CA ALA A 20 2.31 -35.32 -7.99
C ALA A 20 2.04 -34.18 -6.98
N LEU A 21 2.90 -34.06 -5.94
CA LEU A 21 2.78 -32.99 -4.95
C LEU A 21 2.97 -31.60 -5.57
N VAL A 22 3.97 -31.45 -6.45
CA VAL A 22 4.27 -30.17 -7.11
C VAL A 22 3.12 -29.70 -7.98
N VAL A 23 2.48 -30.60 -8.74
CA VAL A 23 1.33 -30.28 -9.61
C VAL A 23 0.18 -29.66 -8.82
N ILE A 24 -0.10 -30.17 -7.61
CA ILE A 24 -1.19 -29.66 -6.76
C ILE A 24 -0.74 -28.38 -6.02
N ALA A 25 0.50 -28.32 -5.56
CA ALA A 25 1.01 -27.22 -4.74
C ALA A 25 1.20 -25.92 -5.51
N ILE A 26 1.72 -25.96 -6.74
CA ILE A 26 2.03 -24.76 -7.55
C ILE A 26 0.81 -23.84 -7.74
N PRO A 27 -0.37 -24.29 -8.23
CA PRO A 27 -1.50 -23.39 -8.48
C PRO A 27 -2.04 -22.76 -7.19
N ASN A 28 -2.07 -23.53 -6.09
CA ASN A 28 -2.48 -23.02 -4.79
C ASN A 28 -1.50 -21.96 -4.25
N TYR A 29 -0.19 -22.21 -4.40
CA TYR A 29 0.86 -21.28 -4.00
C TYR A 29 0.76 -19.96 -4.77
N ILE A 30 0.56 -19.99 -6.10
CA ILE A 30 0.39 -18.78 -6.92
C ILE A 30 -0.83 -17.98 -6.45
N THR A 31 -1.96 -18.65 -6.22
CA THR A 31 -3.20 -17.99 -5.78
C THR A 31 -3.04 -17.35 -4.40
N SER A 32 -2.39 -18.06 -3.47
CA SER A 32 -2.15 -17.58 -2.11
C SER A 32 -1.21 -16.37 -2.09
N ARG A 33 -0.17 -16.37 -2.92
CA ARG A 33 0.73 -15.21 -3.07
C ARG A 33 0.02 -13.98 -3.59
N ASP A 34 -0.85 -14.13 -4.59
CA ASP A 34 -1.60 -13.01 -5.14
C ASP A 34 -2.58 -12.42 -4.11
N ARG A 35 -3.24 -13.29 -3.32
CA ARG A 35 -4.09 -12.85 -2.20
C ARG A 35 -3.30 -12.11 -1.12
N ALA A 36 -2.12 -12.60 -0.77
CA ALA A 36 -1.23 -11.93 0.19
C ALA A 36 -0.84 -10.53 -0.29
N LYS A 37 -0.47 -10.38 -1.57
CA LYS A 37 -0.16 -9.05 -2.13
C LYS A 37 -1.35 -8.10 -2.10
N ILE A 38 -2.57 -8.59 -2.38
CA ILE A 38 -3.78 -7.77 -2.28
C ILE A 38 -4.07 -7.38 -0.83
N ALA A 39 -3.86 -8.30 0.12
CA ALA A 39 -4.01 -8.00 1.53
C ALA A 39 -3.01 -6.93 2.00
N GLU A 40 -1.77 -6.97 1.49
CA GLU A 40 -0.75 -5.95 1.77
C GLU A 40 -1.14 -4.57 1.20
N VAL A 41 -1.69 -4.49 -0.02
CA VAL A 41 -2.24 -3.22 -0.55
C VAL A 41 -3.35 -2.68 0.35
N LYS A 42 -4.24 -3.54 0.86
CA LYS A 42 -5.30 -3.12 1.78
C LYS A 42 -4.74 -2.64 3.12
N SER A 43 -3.73 -3.34 3.64
CA SER A 43 -3.02 -2.92 4.85
C SER A 43 -2.43 -1.53 4.66
N ASN A 44 -1.73 -1.30 3.55
CA ASN A 44 -1.16 0.00 3.21
C ASN A 44 -2.23 1.10 3.14
N MET A 45 -3.40 0.81 2.57
CA MET A 45 -4.51 1.78 2.56
C MET A 45 -4.96 2.17 3.98
N HIS A 46 -5.09 1.19 4.89
CA HIS A 46 -5.43 1.48 6.29
C HIS A 46 -4.31 2.20 7.03
N THR A 47 -3.04 1.93 6.72
CA THR A 47 -1.92 2.70 7.26
C THR A 47 -1.99 4.17 6.83
N ILE A 48 -2.34 4.46 5.57
CA ILE A 48 -2.54 5.84 5.11
C ILE A 48 -3.76 6.46 5.77
N GLN A 49 -4.84 5.70 5.95
CA GLN A 49 -6.03 6.17 6.66
C GLN A 49 -5.68 6.61 8.08
N LEU A 50 -4.97 5.76 8.85
CA LEU A 50 -4.50 6.11 10.19
C LEU A 50 -3.61 7.35 10.18
N ALA A 51 -2.68 7.45 9.23
CA ALA A 51 -1.82 8.63 9.09
C ALA A 51 -2.60 9.90 8.73
N ALA A 52 -3.66 9.81 7.92
CA ALA A 52 -4.52 10.94 7.59
C ALA A 52 -5.39 11.39 8.78
N GLU A 53 -5.91 10.44 9.58
CA GLU A 53 -6.65 10.76 10.81
C GLU A 53 -5.75 11.32 11.91
N ASP A 54 -4.53 10.81 12.05
CA ASP A 54 -3.52 11.35 12.97
C ASP A 54 -3.11 12.77 12.54
N PHE A 55 -2.90 13.01 11.24
CA PHE A 55 -2.68 14.35 10.70
C PHE A 55 -3.84 15.30 11.04
N SER A 56 -5.09 14.87 10.83
CA SER A 56 -6.28 15.68 11.12
C SER A 56 -6.41 16.02 12.59
N THR A 57 -6.05 15.08 13.47
CA THR A 57 -6.03 15.31 14.93
C THR A 57 -5.02 16.40 15.31
N MET A 58 -3.89 16.49 14.60
CA MET A 58 -2.88 17.54 14.84
C MET A 58 -3.21 18.88 14.14
N ALA A 59 -3.94 18.84 13.03
CA ALA A 59 -4.27 20.00 12.19
C ALA A 59 -5.70 20.53 12.44
N GLU A 60 -6.22 20.39 13.66
CA GLU A 60 -7.54 20.90 14.10
C GLU A 60 -8.70 20.47 13.18
N GLY A 61 -8.69 19.21 12.72
CA GLY A 61 -9.75 18.63 11.90
C GLY A 61 -9.55 18.80 10.38
N CYS A 62 -8.44 19.40 9.94
CA CYS A 62 -8.12 19.54 8.52
C CYS A 62 -7.30 18.34 8.02
N TYR A 63 -7.68 17.79 6.86
CA TYR A 63 -6.90 16.78 6.16
C TYR A 63 -5.84 17.40 5.24
N PRO A 64 -4.75 16.68 4.94
CA PRO A 64 -3.74 17.18 4.03
C PRO A 64 -4.24 17.12 2.58
N GLY A 65 -3.96 18.16 1.79
CA GLY A 65 -4.27 18.15 0.35
C GLY A 65 -3.50 17.10 -0.47
N GLY A 66 -2.42 16.55 0.08
CA GLY A 66 -1.61 15.52 -0.55
C GLY A 66 -0.58 14.91 0.41
N ILE A 67 0.10 13.86 -0.04
CA ILE A 67 1.02 13.05 0.79
C ILE A 67 2.26 13.80 1.26
N LYS A 68 2.59 14.93 0.63
CA LYS A 68 3.72 15.82 0.98
C LYS A 68 3.27 17.07 1.73
N THR A 69 1.97 17.30 1.83
CA THR A 69 1.44 18.44 2.57
C THR A 69 1.83 18.29 4.03
N THR A 70 2.44 19.35 4.57
CA THR A 70 2.87 19.40 5.96
C THR A 70 1.80 20.06 6.84
N ILE A 71 1.79 19.74 8.13
CA ILE A 71 0.84 20.36 9.06
C ILE A 71 1.02 21.88 9.09
N HIS A 72 2.27 22.37 9.09
CA HIS A 72 2.54 23.80 9.05
C HIS A 72 1.90 24.54 7.86
N GLN A 73 1.81 23.90 6.69
CA GLN A 73 1.15 24.49 5.51
C GLN A 73 -0.37 24.58 5.67
N VAL A 74 -0.98 23.61 6.33
CA VAL A 74 -2.44 23.51 6.53
C VAL A 74 -2.89 24.38 7.71
N TRP A 75 -2.12 24.36 8.79
CA TRP A 75 -2.38 25.06 10.03
C TRP A 75 -1.12 25.80 10.51
N PRO A 76 -0.91 27.03 10.04
CA PRO A 76 0.29 27.83 10.33
C PRO A 76 0.62 28.07 11.82
N PRO A 77 -0.35 28.12 12.76
CA PRO A 77 -0.03 28.29 14.18
C PRO A 77 0.83 27.16 14.79
N LEU A 78 0.88 25.98 14.15
CA LEU A 78 1.68 24.85 14.59
C LEU A 78 2.92 24.71 13.70
N LEU A 79 4.12 24.85 14.29
CA LEU A 79 5.41 24.72 13.60
C LEU A 79 5.86 23.25 13.51
N LEU A 80 4.96 22.35 13.10
CA LEU A 80 5.26 20.94 12.89
C LEU A 80 5.24 20.61 11.39
N ASP A 81 6.33 20.03 10.91
CA ASP A 81 6.51 19.67 9.50
C ASP A 81 6.13 18.22 9.19
N TYR A 82 5.28 17.60 10.02
CA TYR A 82 4.82 16.23 9.77
C TYR A 82 3.93 16.18 8.52
N CYS A 83 4.10 15.13 7.72
CA CYS A 83 3.33 14.86 6.51
C CYS A 83 2.96 13.37 6.48
N ILE A 84 2.02 12.96 5.63
CA ILE A 84 1.66 11.53 5.54
C ILE A 84 2.88 10.68 5.15
N ALA A 85 3.47 10.98 3.99
CA ALA A 85 4.57 10.19 3.43
C ALA A 85 5.78 11.03 3.02
N GLY A 86 5.61 12.26 2.53
CA GLY A 86 6.69 13.13 2.04
C GLY A 86 7.41 12.65 0.76
N ALA A 87 7.32 11.36 0.44
CA ALA A 87 7.85 10.73 -0.76
C ALA A 87 6.86 9.68 -1.30
N GLU A 88 6.93 9.37 -2.59
CA GLU A 88 6.10 8.34 -3.23
C GLU A 88 6.67 6.91 -3.04
N ARG A 89 7.94 6.84 -2.65
CA ARG A 89 8.72 5.59 -2.50
C ARG A 89 9.44 5.59 -1.16
N PRO A 90 9.53 4.43 -0.50
CA PRO A 90 10.45 4.26 0.62
C PRO A 90 11.92 4.39 0.14
N PRO A 91 12.84 4.85 1.00
CA PRO A 91 12.64 5.19 2.41
C PRO A 91 11.91 6.53 2.58
N PHE A 92 10.92 6.55 3.47
CA PHE A 92 10.19 7.78 3.79
C PHE A 92 11.03 8.70 4.70
N PRO A 93 10.93 10.03 4.54
CA PRO A 93 11.64 11.00 5.35
C PRO A 93 11.22 10.92 6.85
N SER A 94 12.00 11.55 7.72
CA SER A 94 11.79 11.48 9.18
C SER A 94 10.51 12.14 9.68
N ASN A 95 9.93 13.02 8.87
CA ASN A 95 8.69 13.72 9.15
C ASN A 95 7.46 13.02 8.55
N ALA A 96 7.61 11.82 7.98
CA ALA A 96 6.48 11.01 7.53
C ALA A 96 5.79 10.32 8.72
N LEU A 97 4.46 10.40 8.77
CA LEU A 97 3.63 9.72 9.78
C LEU A 97 3.53 8.21 9.51
N ILE A 98 3.72 7.77 8.27
CA ILE A 98 3.79 6.34 7.95
C ILE A 98 5.10 5.69 8.42
N SER A 99 5.01 4.43 8.86
CA SER A 99 6.17 3.65 9.28
C SER A 99 7.17 3.43 8.13
N LYS A 100 8.44 3.76 8.38
CA LYS A 100 9.52 3.76 7.38
C LYS A 100 9.87 2.39 6.79
N LEU A 101 9.55 1.30 7.50
CA LEU A 101 10.02 -0.06 7.17
C LEU A 101 8.92 -0.99 6.67
N GLU A 102 7.66 -0.71 6.98
CA GLU A 102 6.55 -1.64 6.68
C GLU A 102 5.75 -1.24 5.45
N PHE A 103 5.80 0.04 5.06
CA PHE A 103 5.03 0.56 3.94
C PHE A 103 5.81 0.45 2.63
N GLN A 104 5.44 -0.50 1.78
CA GLN A 104 6.10 -0.74 0.49
C GLN A 104 5.12 -1.26 -0.57
N ASN A 105 5.52 -1.20 -1.84
CA ASN A 105 4.70 -1.74 -2.92
C ASN A 105 4.87 -3.29 -2.99
N PRO A 106 3.79 -4.07 -2.77
CA PRO A 106 3.87 -5.54 -2.70
C PRO A 106 4.13 -6.24 -4.04
N PHE A 107 3.98 -5.52 -5.16
CA PHE A 107 4.20 -6.07 -6.49
C PHE A 107 5.61 -5.79 -7.00
N CYS A 108 6.16 -4.60 -6.72
CA CYS A 108 7.53 -4.25 -7.09
C CYS A 108 8.02 -3.03 -6.32
N TYR A 109 9.19 -3.13 -5.69
CA TYR A 109 9.84 -2.04 -4.96
C TYR A 109 10.28 -0.86 -5.86
N TYR A 110 10.38 -1.07 -7.18
CA TYR A 110 10.76 -0.01 -8.12
C TYR A 110 9.59 0.93 -8.44
N PHE A 111 8.36 0.45 -8.29
CA PHE A 111 7.16 1.27 -8.44
C PHE A 111 6.84 1.97 -7.12
N PRO A 112 6.25 3.18 -7.17
CA PRO A 112 5.81 3.89 -5.99
C PRO A 112 4.76 3.09 -5.22
N ALA A 113 4.83 3.23 -3.90
CA ALA A 113 3.88 2.61 -2.98
C ALA A 113 2.66 3.52 -2.76
N ILE A 114 2.87 4.83 -2.86
CA ILE A 114 1.83 5.85 -2.68
C ILE A 114 1.97 6.96 -3.72
N LYS A 115 0.84 7.52 -4.18
CA LYS A 115 0.77 8.68 -5.07
C LYS A 115 -0.36 9.62 -4.70
N ASN A 116 -0.19 10.88 -5.09
CA ASN A 116 -1.24 11.88 -5.02
C ASN A 116 -2.19 11.84 -6.21
N GLY A 117 -3.43 12.26 -5.94
CA GLY A 117 -4.45 12.49 -6.93
C GLY A 117 -5.18 11.22 -7.38
N ARG A 118 -6.11 11.43 -8.30
CA ARG A 118 -6.94 10.36 -8.85
C ARG A 118 -6.08 9.32 -9.58
N ILE A 119 -6.61 8.11 -9.71
CA ILE A 119 -5.94 7.01 -10.44
C ILE A 119 -5.72 7.44 -11.91
N ALA A 120 -4.57 8.07 -12.19
CA ALA A 120 -4.18 8.53 -13.52
C ALA A 120 -3.39 7.44 -14.27
N SER A 121 -2.56 6.69 -13.54
CA SER A 121 -1.78 5.56 -14.04
C SER A 121 -2.12 4.33 -13.20
N ARG A 122 -2.45 3.18 -13.80
CA ARG A 122 -2.82 1.96 -13.06
C ARG A 122 -1.58 1.19 -12.61
N GLU A 123 -0.80 1.81 -11.73
CA GLU A 123 0.44 1.22 -11.22
C GLU A 123 0.12 0.10 -10.23
N LYS A 124 0.70 -1.07 -10.48
CA LYS A 124 0.40 -2.29 -9.72
C LYS A 124 0.86 -2.09 -8.27
N GLY A 125 -0.02 -2.33 -7.31
CA GLY A 125 0.31 -2.23 -5.88
C GLY A 125 0.37 -0.83 -5.30
N CYS A 126 0.11 0.21 -6.10
CA CYS A 126 0.17 1.59 -5.63
C CYS A 126 -1.15 1.99 -4.95
N VAL A 127 -1.02 2.77 -3.87
CA VAL A 127 -2.15 3.43 -3.22
C VAL A 127 -2.20 4.89 -3.66
N TYR A 128 -3.40 5.38 -3.96
CA TYR A 128 -3.66 6.74 -4.40
C TYR A 128 -4.39 7.47 -3.28
N TYR A 129 -3.90 8.65 -2.94
CA TYR A 129 -4.50 9.57 -1.98
C TYR A 129 -5.04 10.79 -2.72
N CYS A 130 -6.34 11.02 -2.63
CA CYS A 130 -7.00 12.22 -3.11
C CYS A 130 -7.58 12.98 -1.93
N ALA A 131 -7.50 14.29 -1.97
CA ALA A 131 -8.15 15.15 -1.01
C ALA A 131 -9.10 16.10 -1.74
N TYR A 132 -10.15 16.53 -1.05
CA TYR A 132 -11.21 17.37 -1.58
C TYR A 132 -11.58 18.51 -0.63
N ASP A 133 -11.98 19.64 -1.21
CA ASP A 133 -12.49 20.80 -0.50
C ASP A 133 -13.95 20.56 -0.06
N GLN A 134 -14.55 21.56 0.61
CA GLN A 134 -15.97 21.53 1.01
C GLN A 134 -16.93 21.43 -0.18
N ASN A 135 -16.49 21.81 -1.38
CA ASN A 135 -17.28 21.81 -2.61
C ASN A 135 -17.11 20.52 -3.42
N GLY A 136 -16.21 19.61 -2.99
CA GLY A 136 -15.88 18.38 -3.70
C GLY A 136 -14.86 18.54 -4.84
N ASN A 137 -14.17 19.67 -4.94
CA ASN A 137 -13.05 19.85 -5.87
C ASN A 137 -11.78 19.20 -5.33
N VAL A 138 -10.94 18.66 -6.22
CA VAL A 138 -9.66 18.07 -5.82
C VAL A 138 -8.72 19.16 -5.32
N VAL A 139 -8.15 18.94 -4.14
CA VAL A 139 -7.21 19.84 -3.47
C VAL A 139 -5.78 19.39 -3.77
N GLY A 140 -4.87 20.37 -3.93
CA GLY A 140 -3.47 20.12 -4.28
C GLY A 140 -2.55 19.89 -3.07
N GLU A 141 -1.30 19.55 -3.33
CA GLU A 141 -0.26 19.57 -2.29
C GLU A 141 -0.13 20.98 -1.67
N GLY A 142 0.00 21.07 -0.35
CA GLY A 142 0.15 22.32 0.39
C GLY A 142 -1.17 22.96 0.86
N GLU A 143 -2.32 22.46 0.43
CA GLU A 143 -3.63 23.01 0.79
C GLU A 143 -4.35 22.17 1.85
N ALA A 144 -5.28 22.79 2.57
CA ALA A 144 -6.15 22.12 3.53
C ALA A 144 -7.33 21.46 2.81
N ALA A 145 -7.65 20.22 3.20
CA ALA A 145 -8.79 19.48 2.69
C ALA A 145 -9.76 19.13 3.82
N VAL A 146 -11.03 18.91 3.45
CA VAL A 146 -12.09 18.52 4.39
C VAL A 146 -12.48 17.06 4.22
N ILE A 147 -12.32 16.54 3.01
CA ILE A 147 -12.65 15.15 2.68
C ILE A 147 -11.41 14.53 2.04
N TYR A 148 -11.14 13.27 2.35
CA TYR A 148 -10.13 12.50 1.64
C TYR A 148 -10.71 11.20 1.10
N GLU A 149 -10.00 10.65 0.13
CA GLU A 149 -10.33 9.40 -0.53
C GLU A 149 -9.06 8.62 -0.84
N ILE A 150 -9.00 7.38 -0.40
CA ILE A 150 -7.87 6.48 -0.63
C ILE A 150 -8.30 5.36 -1.56
N ARG A 151 -7.53 5.10 -2.62
CA ARG A 151 -7.79 4.02 -3.57
C ARG A 151 -6.58 3.13 -3.78
N GLY A 152 -6.76 1.82 -3.67
CA GLY A 152 -5.71 0.84 -3.99
C GLY A 152 -5.76 0.35 -5.44
N VAL A 153 -4.61 -0.03 -5.99
CA VAL A 153 -4.54 -0.75 -7.28
C VAL A 153 -3.86 -2.11 -7.07
N GLY A 154 -4.51 -3.18 -7.53
CA GLY A 154 -3.97 -4.55 -7.45
C GLY A 154 -3.00 -4.85 -8.59
N ARG A 155 -3.22 -5.97 -9.28
CA ARG A 155 -2.42 -6.44 -10.42
C ARG A 155 -2.67 -5.65 -11.73
N GLY A 156 -2.91 -4.34 -11.64
CA GLY A 156 -3.20 -3.46 -12.80
C GLY A 156 -4.69 -3.34 -13.15
N ILE A 157 -5.53 -4.13 -12.50
CA ILE A 157 -6.97 -3.90 -12.41
C ILE A 157 -7.17 -3.02 -11.16
N PRO A 158 -7.94 -1.91 -11.25
CA PRO A 158 -8.27 -1.14 -10.06
C PRO A 158 -9.08 -2.06 -9.14
N LEU A 159 -8.44 -2.49 -8.05
CA LEU A 159 -9.15 -3.04 -6.92
C LEU A 159 -9.67 -1.81 -6.19
N THR A 160 -10.77 -1.23 -6.68
CA THR A 160 -11.33 0.01 -6.14
C THR A 160 -11.92 -0.27 -4.76
N PHE A 161 -11.07 -0.58 -3.80
CA PHE A 161 -11.35 -0.36 -2.40
C PHE A 161 -11.16 1.14 -2.23
N MET A 162 -12.26 1.81 -1.89
CA MET A 162 -12.30 3.22 -1.61
C MET A 162 -12.50 3.37 -0.11
N LEU A 163 -11.59 4.06 0.56
CA LEU A 163 -11.81 4.53 1.92
C LEU A 163 -12.02 6.03 1.83
N SER A 164 -13.13 6.50 2.35
CA SER A 164 -13.52 7.90 2.37
C SER A 164 -14.00 8.24 3.77
N ASN A 165 -13.69 9.45 4.24
CA ASN A 165 -14.26 9.96 5.47
C ASN A 165 -15.72 10.44 5.29
N ARG A 166 -16.13 10.70 4.04
CA ARG A 166 -17.53 11.06 3.74
C ARG A 166 -18.45 9.90 4.09
N GLU A 167 -19.33 10.10 5.07
CA GLU A 167 -20.47 9.20 5.32
C GLU A 167 -21.29 9.11 4.02
N GLU A 168 -21.58 7.87 3.58
CA GLU A 168 -22.36 7.57 2.36
C GLU A 168 -23.77 8.18 2.38
#